data_AF-A0A0L1KGZ8-F1
#
_entry.id   AF-A0A0L1KGZ8-F1
#
_cell.length_a   1.000
_cell.length_b   1.000
_cell.length_c   1.000
_cell.angle_alpha   90.00
_cell.angle_beta   90.00
_cell.angle_gamma   90.00
#
_symmetry.space_group_name_H-M   'P 1'
#
loop_
_entity.id
_entity.type
_entity.pdbx_description
1 polymer ?
#
loop_
_entity_poly.entity_id
_entity_poly.type
_entity_poly.pdbx_seq_one_letter_code
_entity_poly.pdbx_strand_id
1 'polypeptide(L)'
;MIEIEVQNETHQSVHRIKAMAVPRIGEGIRLLEPSGQWASYDIIDVWYQQAEFGEVWVPYIHVRITPDELRGVAMGEANPLVDKGQQVPIEDFLKKFEGEFEHEPVKLNLDLGEDV
;
A
#
# COMPACT_ATOMS: atom_id res chain seq x y z
N MET A 1 17.66 17.04 3.57
CA MET A 1 16.70 16.08 3.01
C MET A 1 17.48 14.82 2.69
N ILE A 2 17.03 13.67 3.19
CA ILE A 2 17.64 12.36 3.02
C ILE A 2 16.88 11.64 1.92
N GLU A 3 17.60 11.09 0.93
CA GLU A 3 17.00 10.26 -0.09
C GLU A 3 17.31 8.80 0.20
N ILE A 4 16.30 7.95 0.04
CA ILE A 4 16.41 6.50 0.23
C ILE A 4 15.96 5.85 -1.06
N GLU A 5 16.81 5.00 -1.62
CA GLU A 5 16.45 4.17 -2.75
C GLU A 5 15.87 2.85 -2.23
N VAL A 6 14.72 2.46 -2.80
CA VAL A 6 14.01 1.23 -2.44
C VAL A 6 13.94 0.35 -3.68
N GLN A 7 14.64 -0.77 -3.65
CA GLN A 7 14.60 -1.81 -4.67
C GLN A 7 13.50 -2.79 -4.30
N ASN A 8 12.51 -2.94 -5.18
CA ASN A 8 11.35 -3.81 -4.96
C ASN A 8 11.50 -5.08 -5.79
N GLU A 9 11.73 -6.21 -5.13
CA GLU A 9 11.86 -7.52 -5.78
C GLU A 9 10.53 -7.99 -6.39
N THR A 10 9.39 -7.69 -5.76
CA THR A 10 8.07 -8.15 -6.20
C THR A 10 7.73 -7.62 -7.59
N HIS A 11 7.91 -6.32 -7.79
CA HIS A 11 7.55 -5.65 -9.05
C HIS A 11 8.75 -5.34 -9.95
N GLN A 12 9.96 -5.71 -9.53
CA GLN A 12 11.20 -5.39 -10.23
C GLN A 12 11.30 -3.87 -10.52
N SER A 13 10.98 -3.06 -9.53
CA SER A 13 10.90 -1.61 -9.61
C SER A 13 11.83 -0.91 -8.61
N VAL A 14 12.11 0.36 -8.86
CA VAL A 14 12.89 1.21 -7.95
C VAL A 14 12.06 2.44 -7.55
N HIS A 15 11.97 2.69 -6.24
CA HIS A 15 11.31 3.86 -5.68
C HIS A 15 12.33 4.75 -4.96
N ARG A 16 12.03 6.05 -4.88
CA ARG A 16 12.90 7.02 -4.21
C ARG A 16 12.10 7.81 -3.18
N ILE A 17 12.40 7.57 -1.91
CA ILE A 17 11.72 8.20 -0.78
C ILE A 17 12.56 9.38 -0.29
N LYS A 18 11.92 10.53 -0.14
CA LYS A 18 12.55 11.76 0.38
C LYS A 18 12.07 12.00 1.80
N ALA A 19 12.98 11.93 2.76
CA ALA A 19 12.70 12.16 4.17
C ALA A 19 13.34 13.47 4.64
N MET A 20 12.63 14.21 5.48
CA MET A 20 13.17 15.44 6.09
C MET A 20 14.02 15.16 7.33
N ALA A 21 13.81 14.02 7.98
CA ALA A 21 14.55 13.53 9.12
C ALA A 21 15.00 12.08 8.89
N VAL A 22 15.95 11.59 9.69
CA VAL A 22 16.43 10.20 9.62
C VAL A 22 15.28 9.27 10.03
N PRO A 23 14.73 8.43 9.13
CA PRO A 23 13.67 7.52 9.49
C PRO A 23 14.23 6.34 10.28
N ARG A 24 13.50 5.88 11.29
CA ARG A 24 13.73 4.58 11.91
C ARG A 24 12.81 3.57 11.24
N ILE A 25 13.37 2.46 10.80
CA ILE A 25 12.62 1.41 10.13
C ILE A 25 12.61 0.19 11.06
N GLY A 26 11.42 -0.19 11.52
CA GLY A 26 11.25 -1.18 12.58
C GLY A 26 10.75 -2.54 12.10
N GLU A 27 9.69 -2.54 11.28
CA GLU A 27 8.94 -3.78 10.95
C GLU A 27 8.74 -3.99 9.44
N GLY A 28 9.04 -2.98 8.63
CA GLY A 28 8.83 -3.02 7.18
C GLY A 28 8.53 -1.62 6.64
N ILE A 29 8.13 -1.56 5.38
CA ILE A 29 7.62 -0.33 4.76
C ILE A 29 6.28 -0.60 4.08
N ARG A 30 5.51 0.45 3.83
CA ARG A 30 4.32 0.35 2.98
C ARG A 30 4.58 1.08 1.68
N LEU A 31 4.28 0.43 0.57
CA LEU A 31 4.37 1.00 -0.77
C LEU A 31 2.98 0.98 -1.42
N LEU A 32 2.75 1.95 -2.29
CA LEU A 32 1.52 2.03 -3.07
C LEU A 32 1.65 1.09 -4.27
N GLU A 33 0.74 0.12 -4.37
CA GLU A 33 0.70 -0.87 -5.43
C GLU A 33 0.13 -0.28 -6.73
N PRO A 34 0.40 -0.92 -7.89
CA PRO A 34 -0.25 -0.57 -9.15
C PRO A 34 -1.79 -0.62 -9.09
N SER A 35 -2.35 -1.43 -8.19
CA SER A 35 -3.79 -1.49 -7.92
C SER A 35 -4.35 -0.25 -7.20
N GLY A 36 -3.49 0.66 -6.75
CA GLY A 36 -3.86 1.82 -5.94
C GLY A 36 -4.05 1.52 -4.45
N GLN A 37 -3.77 0.28 -4.01
CA GLN A 37 -3.83 -0.11 -2.60
C GLN A 37 -2.45 -0.05 -1.94
N TRP A 38 -2.42 0.20 -0.64
CA TRP A 38 -1.19 0.20 0.13
C TRP A 38 -0.86 -1.20 0.64
N ALA A 39 0.21 -1.79 0.14
CA ALA A 39 0.69 -3.10 0.56
C ALA A 39 1.84 -2.98 1.55
N SER A 40 1.94 -3.97 2.43
CA SER A 40 3.06 -4.13 3.36
C SER A 40 4.21 -4.88 2.68
N TYR A 41 5.43 -4.40 2.94
CA TYR A 41 6.67 -4.94 2.39
C TYR A 41 7.66 -5.24 3.50
N ASP A 42 8.17 -6.46 3.49
CA ASP A 42 9.26 -6.91 4.33
C ASP A 42 10.60 -6.37 3.78
N ILE A 43 11.52 -6.06 4.69
CA ILE A 43 12.86 -5.62 4.34
C ILE A 43 13.76 -6.83 4.30
N ILE A 44 14.37 -7.06 3.13
CA ILE A 44 15.31 -8.15 2.92
C ILE A 44 16.68 -7.72 3.42
N ASP A 45 17.14 -6.56 2.99
CA ASP A 45 18.45 -6.03 3.34
C ASP A 45 18.48 -4.48 3.32
N VAL A 46 19.45 -3.94 4.04
CA VAL A 46 19.72 -2.50 4.13
C VAL A 46 21.22 -2.31 4.03
N TRP A 47 21.65 -1.41 3.15
CA TRP A 47 23.05 -1.06 3.03
C TRP A 47 23.21 0.44 2.78
N TYR A 48 24.45 0.91 2.97
CA TYR A 48 24.80 2.30 2.76
C TYR A 48 25.91 2.37 1.73
N GLN A 49 25.78 3.32 0.82
CA GLN A 49 26.82 3.63 -0.17
C GLN A 49 27.23 5.09 -0.02
N GLN A 50 28.54 5.34 -0.09
CA GLN A 50 29.03 6.70 -0.10
C GLN A 50 28.54 7.42 -1.37
N ALA A 51 27.98 8.62 -1.19
CA ALA A 51 27.57 9.46 -2.30
C ALA A 51 28.76 9.85 -3.17
N GLU A 52 28.53 10.06 -4.48
CA GLU A 52 29.56 10.55 -5.39
C GLU A 52 30.07 11.95 -5.01
N PHE A 53 29.27 12.73 -4.28
CA PHE A 53 29.59 14.10 -3.89
C PHE A 53 29.52 14.25 -2.36
N GLY A 54 30.70 14.29 -1.73
CA GLY A 54 30.86 14.58 -0.30
C GLY A 54 30.95 13.34 0.60
N GLU A 55 30.99 13.59 1.92
CA GLU A 55 31.08 12.54 2.95
C GLU A 55 29.68 12.15 3.48
N VAL A 56 28.72 11.96 2.57
CA VAL A 56 27.35 11.56 2.90
C VAL A 56 27.15 10.10 2.51
N TRP A 57 26.60 9.30 3.42
CA TRP A 57 26.20 7.93 3.16
C TRP A 57 24.71 7.88 2.82
N VAL A 58 24.39 7.31 1.66
CA VAL A 58 23.03 7.17 1.15
C VAL A 58 22.52 5.76 1.47
N PRO A 59 21.35 5.62 2.11
CA PRO A 59 20.76 4.33 2.37
C PRO A 59 20.06 3.76 1.14
N TYR A 60 20.21 2.45 0.99
CA TYR A 60 19.49 1.62 0.02
C TYR A 60 18.79 0.51 0.79
N ILE A 61 17.57 0.21 0.38
CA ILE A 61 16.74 -0.81 1.01
C ILE A 61 16.22 -1.74 -0.08
N HIS A 62 16.38 -3.03 0.12
CA HIS A 62 15.76 -4.04 -0.71
C HIS A 62 14.54 -4.61 0.01
N VAL A 63 13.42 -4.64 -0.69
CA VAL A 63 12.13 -5.05 -0.12
C VAL A 63 11.40 -6.04 -1.01
N ARG A 64 10.51 -6.80 -0.37
CA ARG A 64 9.57 -7.69 -1.03
C ARG A 64 8.24 -7.66 -0.31
N ILE A 65 7.15 -7.80 -1.07
CA ILE A 65 5.80 -7.79 -0.52
C ILE A 65 5.68 -8.88 0.56
N THR A 66 5.08 -8.54 1.69
CA THR A 66 4.89 -9.49 2.78
C THR A 66 4.00 -10.64 2.27
N PRO A 67 4.36 -11.92 2.52
CA PRO A 67 3.63 -13.07 1.96
C PRO A 67 2.12 -13.08 2.27
N ASP A 68 1.73 -12.62 3.46
CA ASP A 68 0.32 -12.56 3.86
C ASP A 68 -0.46 -11.48 3.09
N GLU A 69 0.19 -10.37 2.74
CA GLU A 69 -0.38 -9.35 1.86
C GLU A 69 -0.62 -9.91 0.45
N LEU A 70 0.34 -10.67 -0.09
CA LEU A 70 0.20 -11.33 -1.38
C LEU A 70 -0.97 -12.33 -1.41
N ARG A 71 -1.20 -13.06 -0.32
CA ARG A 71 -2.35 -13.95 -0.17
C ARG A 71 -3.67 -13.18 -0.11
N GLY A 72 -3.70 -12.07 0.63
CA GLY A 72 -4.87 -11.19 0.72
C GLY A 72 -5.27 -10.62 -0.65
N VAL A 73 -4.29 -10.16 -1.44
CA VAL A 73 -4.53 -9.66 -2.80
C VAL A 73 -5.07 -10.76 -3.71
N ALA A 74 -4.45 -11.94 -3.72
CA ALA A 74 -4.91 -13.06 -4.53
C ALA A 74 -6.34 -13.52 -4.17
N MET A 75 -6.68 -13.49 -2.88
CA MET A 75 -8.04 -13.81 -2.41
C MET A 75 -9.06 -12.73 -2.79
N GLY A 76 -8.69 -11.44 -2.73
CA GLY A 76 -9.55 -10.34 -3.15
C GLY A 76 -9.85 -10.33 -4.64
N GLU A 77 -8.86 -10.66 -5.48
CA GLU A 77 -9.05 -10.77 -6.93
C GLU A 77 -9.88 -11.99 -7.35
N ALA A 78 -9.78 -13.09 -6.58
CA ALA A 78 -10.50 -14.33 -6.84
C ALA A 78 -11.92 -14.36 -6.26
N ASN A 79 -12.33 -13.37 -5.48
CA ASN A 79 -13.65 -13.37 -4.84
C ASN A 79 -14.76 -13.04 -5.87
N PRO A 80 -15.62 -14.00 -6.24
CA PRO A 80 -16.66 -13.80 -7.24
C PRO A 80 -17.80 -12.88 -6.77
N LEU A 81 -17.84 -12.52 -5.48
CA LEU A 81 -18.84 -11.62 -4.88
C LEU A 81 -18.45 -10.14 -4.98
N VAL A 82 -17.22 -9.81 -5.40
CA VAL A 82 -16.82 -8.43 -5.66
C VAL A 82 -17.26 -8.04 -7.07
N ASP A 83 -18.47 -7.51 -7.20
CA ASP A 83 -18.95 -6.98 -8.48
C ASP A 83 -18.14 -5.73 -8.85
N LYS A 84 -17.23 -5.89 -9.82
CA LYS A 84 -16.41 -4.79 -10.35
C LYS A 84 -17.26 -3.68 -10.98
N GLY A 85 -18.54 -3.94 -11.30
CA GLY A 85 -19.51 -2.94 -11.74
C GLY A 85 -20.05 -2.04 -10.62
N GLN A 86 -19.86 -2.39 -9.35
CA GLN A 86 -20.27 -1.60 -8.19
C GLN A 86 -19.13 -0.76 -7.57
N GLN A 87 -17.94 -0.74 -8.18
CA GLN A 87 -16.88 0.19 -7.77
C GLN A 87 -17.32 1.62 -8.05
N VAL A 88 -17.83 2.29 -7.02
CA VAL A 88 -18.02 3.74 -7.02
C VAL A 88 -16.67 4.41 -6.77
N PRO A 89 -16.27 5.39 -7.61
CA PRO A 89 -15.11 6.22 -7.33
C PRO A 89 -15.19 6.80 -5.91
N ILE A 90 -14.06 6.83 -5.20
CA ILE A 90 -14.00 7.33 -3.81
C ILE A 90 -14.59 8.74 -3.69
N GLU A 91 -14.40 9.59 -4.70
CA GLU A 91 -14.96 10.94 -4.76
C GLU A 91 -16.50 10.95 -4.76
N ASP A 92 -17.13 10.02 -5.48
CA ASP A 92 -18.59 9.89 -5.56
C ASP A 92 -19.17 9.19 -4.31
N PHE A 93 -18.37 8.36 -3.65
CA PHE A 93 -18.73 7.79 -2.35
C PHE A 93 -18.70 8.87 -1.25
N LEU A 94 -17.65 9.68 -1.19
CA LEU A 94 -17.49 10.74 -0.19
C LEU A 94 -18.56 11.83 -0.32
N LYS A 95 -18.98 12.17 -1.55
CA LYS A 95 -20.12 13.08 -1.77
C LYS A 95 -21.43 12.64 -1.15
N LYS A 96 -21.65 11.34 -0.91
CA LYS A 96 -22.87 10.85 -0.21
C LYS A 96 -22.89 11.22 1.26
N PHE A 97 -21.74 11.62 1.81
CA PHE A 97 -21.57 12.01 3.21
C PHE A 97 -21.30 13.50 3.40
N GLU A 98 -21.30 14.30 2.32
CA GLU A 98 -21.20 15.76 2.39
C GLU A 98 -22.60 16.39 2.18
N GLY A 99 -23.12 17.09 3.20
CA GLY A 99 -24.42 17.79 3.17
C GLY A 99 -25.55 17.10 3.95
N GLU A 100 -26.82 17.36 3.59
CA GLU A 100 -28.05 16.95 4.31
C GLU A 100 -28.25 15.42 4.50
N PHE A 101 -27.34 14.58 3.99
CA PHE A 101 -27.40 13.11 4.06
C PHE A 101 -26.62 12.51 5.24
N GLU A 102 -26.05 13.32 6.15
CA GLU A 102 -25.29 12.87 7.34
C GLU A 102 -26.03 11.88 8.27
N HIS A 103 -27.35 11.67 8.10
CA HIS A 103 -28.17 10.91 9.03
C HIS A 103 -29.11 9.87 8.40
N GLU A 104 -28.95 9.48 7.14
CA GLU A 104 -29.71 8.34 6.62
C GLU A 104 -28.96 7.02 6.88
N PRO A 105 -29.54 6.08 7.65
CA PRO A 105 -28.94 4.77 7.85
C PRO A 105 -28.94 4.00 6.54
N VAL A 106 -27.77 3.90 5.92
CA VAL A 106 -27.57 3.04 4.75
C VAL A 106 -27.70 1.58 5.22
N LYS A 107 -28.71 0.88 4.72
CA LYS A 107 -28.82 -0.57 4.92
C LYS A 107 -27.70 -1.25 4.14
N LEU A 108 -26.67 -1.68 4.86
CA LEU A 108 -25.71 -2.65 4.35
C LEU A 108 -26.43 -4.00 4.25
N ASN A 109 -26.78 -4.40 3.03
CA ASN A 109 -27.22 -5.77 2.76
C ASN A 109 -25.99 -6.68 2.85
N LEU A 110 -25.64 -7.07 4.07
CA LEU A 110 -24.71 -8.16 4.32
C LEU A 110 -25.49 -9.45 4.12
N ASP A 111 -25.41 -10.03 2.92
CA ASP A 111 -25.96 -11.35 2.67
C ASP A 111 -25.04 -12.38 3.34
N LEU A 112 -25.29 -12.63 4.63
CA LEU A 112 -24.63 -13.66 5.45
C LEU A 112 -25.37 -15.00 5.29
N GLY A 113 -25.64 -15.40 4.06
CA GLY A 113 -26.10 -16.75 3.76
C GLY A 113 -24.98 -17.73 4.06
N GLU A 114 -25.10 -18.48 5.16
CA GLU A 114 -24.30 -19.68 5.38
C GLU A 114 -24.65 -20.69 4.27
N ASP A 115 -23.67 -20.99 3.41
CA ASP A 115 -23.74 -22.12 2.49
C ASP A 115 -23.87 -23.42 3.31
N VAL A 116 -25.03 -24.09 3.21
CA VAL A 116 -25.26 -25.47 3.68
C VAL A 116 -25.10 -26.44 2.52
#